data_AF-A0A0R2MK68-F1
#
_entry.id   AF-A0A0R2MK68-F1
#
_cell.length_a   1.000
_cell.length_b   1.000
_cell.length_c   1.000
_cell.angle_alpha   90.00
_cell.angle_beta   90.00
_cell.angle_gamma   90.00
#
_symmetry.space_group_name_H-M   'P 1'
#
loop_
_entity.id
_entity.type
_entity.pdbx_description
1 polymer ?
#
loop_
_entity_poly.entity_id
_entity_poly.type
_entity_poly.pdbx_seq_one_letter_code
_entity_poly.pdbx_strand_id
1 'polypeptide(L)'
;MIRIGKLKLKRDYVHLVVFTILQSIISWWAALDYGRSFQTAEFSAAQLPLIGYTLAVSAAIFIVLDQRISAQWSLIAIGTSVAFAFTNIIARESELLYLLLTCSVWLFVMAVPRFGMQNYFGLVVFSIIMTFTIPVAVFNLQNNYLSTTFLWKLAPLFTSYVFLYVPSFSHQRQINQLVSAITGALLVITIFLQPLTWQTITAIVIVIATWFSQQSFGRTRWHLMVNAAVQVVLMFLLY
;
A
#
# COMPACT_ATOMS: atom_id res chain seq x y z
N MET A 1 -17.35 -17.36 11.20
CA MET A 1 -16.37 -18.44 11.37
C MET A 1 -16.27 -19.17 10.06
N ILE A 2 -15.05 -19.42 9.56
CA ILE A 2 -14.83 -20.19 8.33
C ILE A 2 -14.05 -21.43 8.76
N ARG A 3 -14.54 -22.61 8.42
CA ARG A 3 -13.96 -23.89 8.84
C ARG A 3 -13.20 -24.48 7.65
N ILE A 4 -11.86 -24.40 7.68
CA ILE A 4 -10.99 -25.13 6.75
C ILE A 4 -10.38 -26.28 7.56
N GLY A 5 -10.96 -27.47 7.45
CA GLY A 5 -10.52 -28.65 8.21
C GLY A 5 -10.59 -28.51 9.74
N LYS A 6 -9.53 -28.95 10.45
CA LYS A 6 -9.40 -28.93 11.92
C LYS A 6 -8.95 -27.57 12.49
N LEU A 7 -8.57 -26.60 11.67
CA LEU A 7 -8.10 -25.29 12.10
C LEU A 7 -9.29 -24.33 12.33
N LYS A 8 -9.51 -23.94 13.59
CA LYS A 8 -10.46 -22.88 13.96
C LYS A 8 -9.82 -21.51 13.70
N LEU A 9 -9.78 -21.06 12.45
CA LEU A 9 -9.31 -19.70 12.14
C LEU A 9 -10.36 -18.66 12.59
N LYS A 10 -9.95 -17.70 13.42
CA LYS A 10 -10.77 -16.50 13.66
C LYS A 10 -10.85 -15.70 12.35
N ARG A 11 -12.03 -15.13 12.10
CA ARG A 11 -12.35 -14.38 10.87
C ARG A 11 -11.37 -13.22 10.63
N ASP A 12 -10.87 -12.61 11.70
CA ASP A 12 -9.93 -11.48 11.62
C ASP A 12 -8.56 -11.88 11.03
N TYR A 13 -8.09 -13.12 11.23
CA TYR A 13 -6.86 -13.62 10.59
C TYR A 13 -7.05 -13.86 9.09
N VAL A 14 -8.25 -14.25 8.66
CA VAL A 14 -8.56 -14.38 7.23
C VAL A 14 -8.49 -13.01 6.56
N HIS A 15 -9.01 -11.97 7.21
CA HIS A 15 -8.96 -10.61 6.69
C HIS A 15 -7.52 -10.10 6.58
N LEU A 16 -6.69 -10.39 7.60
CA LEU A 16 -5.27 -10.09 7.56
C LEU A 16 -4.60 -10.75 6.36
N VAL A 17 -4.77 -12.05 6.17
CA VAL A 17 -4.14 -12.78 5.05
C VAL A 17 -4.58 -12.23 3.71
N VAL A 18 -5.89 -12.00 3.52
CA VAL A 18 -6.41 -11.44 2.26
C VAL A 18 -5.85 -10.04 2.00
N PHE A 19 -5.88 -9.16 3.01
CA PHE A 19 -5.32 -7.82 2.88
C PHE A 19 -3.83 -7.86 2.55
N THR A 20 -3.06 -8.68 3.27
CA THR A 20 -1.62 -8.86 3.03
C THR A 20 -1.33 -9.26 1.59
N ILE A 21 -2.10 -10.19 1.02
CA ILE A 21 -1.93 -10.63 -0.38
C ILE A 21 -2.28 -9.49 -1.35
N LEU A 22 -3.44 -8.86 -1.21
CA LEU A 22 -3.87 -7.78 -2.11
C LEU A 22 -2.88 -6.62 -2.08
N GLN A 23 -2.44 -6.24 -0.88
CA GLN A 23 -1.50 -5.15 -0.69
C GLN A 23 -0.12 -5.46 -1.27
N SER A 24 0.32 -6.72 -1.18
CA SER A 24 1.56 -7.17 -1.82
C SER A 24 1.45 -7.11 -3.35
N ILE A 25 0.30 -7.50 -3.91
CA ILE A 25 0.05 -7.40 -5.36
C ILE A 25 0.13 -5.94 -5.81
N ILE A 26 -0.54 -5.02 -5.10
CA ILE A 26 -0.51 -3.57 -5.41
C ILE A 26 0.93 -3.05 -5.44
N SER A 27 1.72 -3.36 -4.41
CA SER A 27 3.10 -2.87 -4.28
C SER A 27 4.06 -3.41 -5.35
N TRP A 28 3.78 -4.57 -5.92
CA TRP A 28 4.62 -5.16 -6.96
C TRP A 28 4.14 -4.81 -8.37
N TRP A 29 2.82 -4.72 -8.59
CA TRP A 29 2.24 -4.57 -9.93
C TRP A 29 2.77 -3.34 -10.68
N ALA A 30 2.79 -2.17 -10.04
CA ALA A 30 3.23 -0.93 -10.67
C ALA A 30 4.71 -0.96 -11.12
N ALA A 31 5.56 -1.65 -10.36
CA ALA A 31 6.97 -1.80 -10.68
C ALA A 31 7.19 -2.82 -11.82
N LEU A 32 6.46 -3.94 -11.77
CA LEU A 32 6.54 -5.01 -12.77
C LEU A 32 6.03 -4.57 -14.14
N ASP A 33 4.91 -3.86 -14.18
CA ASP A 33 4.33 -3.37 -15.43
C ASP A 33 5.31 -2.44 -16.17
N TYR A 34 5.85 -1.45 -15.46
CA TYR A 34 6.82 -0.54 -16.04
C TYR A 34 8.15 -1.22 -16.40
N GLY A 35 8.61 -2.14 -15.55
CA GLY A 35 9.86 -2.89 -15.75
C GLY A 35 9.86 -3.79 -17.00
N ARG A 36 8.70 -4.36 -17.39
CA ARG A 36 8.57 -5.21 -18.59
C ARG A 36 8.89 -4.49 -19.90
N SER A 37 8.84 -3.16 -19.90
CA SER A 37 9.17 -2.37 -21.09
C SER A 37 10.68 -2.37 -21.40
N PHE A 38 11.53 -2.86 -20.48
CA PHE A 38 12.97 -2.91 -20.64
C PHE A 38 13.46 -4.34 -20.88
N GLN A 39 14.30 -4.52 -21.91
CA GLN A 39 14.92 -5.81 -22.23
C GLN A 39 15.92 -6.29 -21.16
N THR A 40 16.30 -5.42 -20.22
CA THR A 40 17.23 -5.69 -19.12
C THR A 40 16.57 -6.25 -17.86
N ALA A 41 15.25 -6.49 -17.88
CA ALA A 41 14.53 -6.96 -16.69
C ALA A 41 14.92 -8.40 -16.34
N GLU A 42 15.77 -8.56 -15.33
CA GLU A 42 16.18 -9.85 -14.78
C GLU A 42 15.62 -10.07 -13.37
N PHE A 43 15.23 -11.30 -13.08
CA PHE A 43 14.80 -11.70 -11.74
C PHE A 43 16.03 -11.96 -10.87
N SER A 44 16.34 -11.02 -9.98
CA SER A 44 17.44 -11.15 -9.01
C SER A 44 17.04 -12.01 -7.81
N ALA A 45 18.00 -12.79 -7.27
CA ALA A 45 17.84 -13.53 -6.02
C ALA A 45 17.47 -12.61 -4.82
N ALA A 46 17.77 -11.31 -4.91
CA ALA A 46 17.39 -10.27 -3.95
C ALA A 46 15.86 -10.05 -3.83
N GLN A 47 15.08 -10.47 -4.84
CA GLN A 47 13.64 -10.28 -4.84
C GLN A 47 12.93 -11.23 -3.87
N LEU A 48 13.52 -12.39 -3.57
CA LEU A 48 12.95 -13.35 -2.63
C LEU A 48 12.82 -12.77 -1.19
N PRO A 49 13.87 -12.19 -0.59
CA PRO A 49 13.72 -11.51 0.70
C PRO A 49 12.82 -10.27 0.62
N LEU A 50 12.75 -9.59 -0.53
CA LEU A 50 11.84 -8.46 -0.73
C LEU A 50 10.35 -8.88 -0.72
N ILE A 51 10.01 -10.09 -1.20
CA ILE A 51 8.66 -10.65 -1.05
C ILE A 51 8.34 -10.85 0.43
N GLY A 52 9.27 -11.46 1.19
CA GLY A 52 9.13 -11.64 2.63
C GLY A 52 8.92 -10.31 3.38
N TYR A 53 9.72 -9.31 3.01
CA TYR A 53 9.58 -7.94 3.49
C TYR A 53 8.19 -7.34 3.18
N THR A 54 7.73 -7.46 1.93
CA THR A 54 6.44 -6.93 1.47
C THR A 54 5.27 -7.53 2.23
N LEU A 55 5.30 -8.86 2.46
CA LEU A 55 4.28 -9.56 3.23
C LEU A 55 4.28 -9.10 4.69
N ALA A 56 5.45 -8.95 5.30
CA ALA A 56 5.59 -8.48 6.68
C ALA A 56 5.08 -7.05 6.86
N VAL A 57 5.44 -6.14 5.95
CA VAL A 57 4.94 -4.76 5.91
C VAL A 57 3.43 -4.71 5.74
N SER A 58 2.89 -5.46 4.78
CA SER A 58 1.44 -5.48 4.52
C SER A 58 0.64 -6.02 5.71
N ALA A 59 1.16 -7.04 6.40
CA ALA A 59 0.58 -7.55 7.63
C ALA A 59 0.63 -6.51 8.77
N ALA A 60 1.76 -5.82 8.93
CA ALA A 60 1.91 -4.77 9.94
C ALA A 60 0.89 -3.64 9.73
N ILE A 61 0.71 -3.17 8.49
CA ILE A 61 -0.26 -2.12 8.15
C ILE A 61 -1.68 -2.51 8.56
N PHE A 62 -2.10 -3.74 8.22
CA PHE A 62 -3.43 -4.22 8.59
C PHE A 62 -3.64 -4.19 10.11
N ILE A 63 -2.66 -4.69 10.88
CA ILE A 63 -2.74 -4.75 12.34
C ILE A 63 -2.81 -3.34 12.93
N VAL A 64 -1.97 -2.42 12.44
CA VAL A 64 -1.90 -1.03 12.92
C VAL A 64 -3.18 -0.25 12.60
N LEU A 65 -3.78 -0.46 11.42
CA LEU A 65 -4.96 0.29 10.97
C LEU A 65 -6.30 -0.29 11.45
N ASP A 66 -6.44 -1.62 11.53
CA ASP A 66 -7.69 -2.26 11.96
C ASP A 66 -7.80 -2.35 13.49
N GLN A 67 -6.69 -2.35 14.23
CA GLN A 67 -6.59 -2.42 15.70
C GLN A 67 -7.32 -3.61 16.37
N ARG A 68 -7.85 -4.58 15.60
CA ARG A 68 -8.52 -5.78 16.15
C ARG A 68 -7.56 -6.84 16.64
N ILE A 69 -6.35 -6.82 16.10
CA ILE A 69 -5.26 -7.72 16.45
C ILE A 69 -4.36 -6.96 17.44
N SER A 70 -3.88 -7.65 18.47
CA SER A 70 -3.00 -7.03 19.48
C SER A 70 -1.79 -6.36 18.84
N ALA A 71 -1.47 -5.14 19.30
CA ALA A 71 -0.34 -4.33 18.82
C ALA A 71 1.04 -5.03 18.98
N GLN A 72 1.13 -6.05 19.83
CA GLN A 72 2.35 -6.88 19.93
C GLN A 72 2.63 -7.61 18.61
N TRP A 73 1.59 -8.04 17.90
CA TRP A 73 1.76 -8.71 16.60
C TRP A 73 2.24 -7.76 15.50
N SER A 74 1.88 -6.47 15.55
CA SER A 74 2.46 -5.49 14.62
C SER A 74 3.97 -5.31 14.86
N LEU A 75 4.43 -5.34 16.11
CA LEU A 75 5.86 -5.24 16.42
C LEU A 75 6.63 -6.46 15.89
N ILE A 76 6.05 -7.66 15.98
CA ILE A 76 6.65 -8.87 15.40
C ILE A 76 6.72 -8.76 13.87
N ALA A 77 5.64 -8.31 13.22
CA ALA A 77 5.62 -8.12 11.77
C ALA A 77 6.66 -7.07 11.31
N ILE A 78 6.79 -5.96 12.04
CA ILE A 78 7.81 -4.93 11.77
C ILE A 78 9.23 -5.47 12.03
N GLY A 79 9.44 -6.21 13.13
CA GLY A 79 10.74 -6.85 13.37
C GLY A 79 11.11 -7.83 12.26
N THR A 80 10.12 -8.53 11.71
CA THR A 80 10.30 -9.44 10.57
C THR A 80 10.65 -8.67 9.30
N SER A 81 10.01 -7.53 9.03
CA SER A 81 10.38 -6.69 7.87
C SER A 81 11.82 -6.18 8.00
N VAL A 82 12.23 -5.75 9.20
CA VAL A 82 13.63 -5.35 9.45
C VAL A 82 14.59 -6.51 9.18
N ALA A 83 14.30 -7.72 9.68
CA ALA A 83 15.13 -8.89 9.44
C ALA A 83 15.32 -9.20 7.94
N PHE A 84 14.24 -9.08 7.14
CA PHE A 84 14.33 -9.26 5.69
C PHE A 84 15.12 -8.14 5.00
N ALA A 85 15.02 -6.90 5.45
CA ALA A 85 15.80 -5.78 4.91
C ALA A 85 17.30 -5.97 5.12
N PHE A 86 17.73 -6.58 6.23
CA PHE A 86 19.14 -6.87 6.54
C PHE A 86 19.67 -8.15 5.89
N THR A 87 18.93 -8.79 4.98
CA THR A 87 19.48 -9.93 4.24
C THR A 87 20.69 -9.50 3.41
N ASN A 88 21.71 -10.35 3.36
CA ASN A 88 23.06 -10.04 2.84
C ASN A 88 23.05 -9.54 1.37
N ILE A 89 21.96 -9.80 0.65
CA ILE A 89 21.77 -9.42 -0.75
C ILE A 89 21.26 -7.98 -0.87
N ILE A 90 20.29 -7.59 -0.03
CA ILE A 90 19.73 -6.22 -0.02
C ILE A 90 20.68 -5.25 0.68
N ALA A 91 21.35 -5.69 1.75
CA ALA A 91 22.29 -4.88 2.51
C ALA A 91 23.52 -4.41 1.71
N ARG A 92 23.81 -5.04 0.56
CA ARG A 92 24.91 -4.65 -0.32
C ARG A 92 24.62 -3.33 -1.07
N GLU A 93 23.34 -3.00 -1.26
CA GLU A 93 22.89 -1.72 -1.78
C GLU A 93 22.40 -0.84 -0.63
N SER A 94 23.28 0.02 -0.14
CA SER A 94 23.01 0.89 1.02
C SER A 94 21.75 1.74 0.83
N GLU A 95 21.49 2.22 -0.38
CA GLU A 95 20.31 3.03 -0.72
C GLU A 95 19.00 2.25 -0.51
N LEU A 96 18.92 1.00 -0.98
CA LEU A 96 17.75 0.14 -0.79
C LEU A 96 17.54 -0.21 0.68
N LEU A 97 18.63 -0.48 1.40
CA LEU A 97 18.56 -0.73 2.83
C LEU A 97 17.95 0.47 3.58
N TYR A 98 18.42 1.69 3.32
CA TYR A 98 17.89 2.91 3.97
C TYR A 98 16.41 3.14 3.65
N LEU A 99 16.00 2.89 2.41
CA LEU A 99 14.62 3.03 1.97
C LEU A 99 13.68 2.05 2.71
N LEU A 100 14.06 0.77 2.78
CA LEU A 100 13.30 -0.29 3.46
C LEU A 100 13.29 -0.11 4.98
N LEU A 101 14.38 0.40 5.55
CA LEU A 101 14.48 0.68 6.97
C LEU A 101 13.61 1.89 7.35
N THR A 102 13.55 2.93 6.49
CA THR A 102 12.66 4.09 6.67
C THR A 102 11.19 3.66 6.72
N CYS A 103 10.76 2.76 5.83
CA CYS A 103 9.41 2.21 5.88
C CYS A 103 9.14 1.44 7.19
N SER A 104 10.09 0.59 7.63
CA SER A 104 9.93 -0.18 8.86
C SER A 104 9.90 0.72 10.11
N VAL A 105 10.76 1.74 10.17
CA VAL A 105 10.80 2.73 11.26
C VAL A 105 9.50 3.52 11.30
N TRP A 106 8.99 3.94 10.14
CA TRP A 106 7.70 4.64 10.10
C TRP A 106 6.55 3.78 10.62
N LEU A 107 6.47 2.51 10.21
CA LEU A 107 5.46 1.59 10.73
C LEU A 107 5.59 1.40 12.24
N PHE A 108 6.82 1.38 12.77
CA PHE A 108 7.06 1.35 14.21
C PHE A 108 6.51 2.60 14.91
N VAL A 109 6.81 3.80 14.38
CA VAL A 109 6.28 5.07 14.91
C VAL A 109 4.75 5.07 14.89
N MET A 110 4.15 4.56 13.81
CA MET A 110 2.70 4.46 13.66
C MET A 110 2.06 3.42 14.60
N ALA A 111 2.76 2.34 14.90
CA ALA A 111 2.29 1.30 15.82
C ALA A 111 2.24 1.78 17.29
N VAL A 112 3.00 2.82 17.65
CA VAL A 112 3.02 3.41 18.99
C VAL A 112 1.96 4.51 19.10
N PRO A 113 0.86 4.30 19.86
CA PRO A 113 -0.27 5.24 19.90
C PRO A 113 0.10 6.64 20.42
N ARG A 114 1.17 6.74 21.23
CA ARG A 114 1.64 7.98 21.85
C ARG A 114 2.06 9.05 20.84
N PHE A 115 2.49 8.66 19.64
CA PHE A 115 2.89 9.62 18.61
C PHE A 115 1.70 10.23 17.85
N GLY A 116 0.48 9.68 18.00
CA GLY A 116 -0.71 10.27 17.39
C GLY A 116 -0.69 10.34 15.85
N MET A 117 0.06 9.44 15.20
CA MET A 117 0.26 9.43 13.74
C MET A 117 -0.96 8.99 12.92
N GLN A 118 -2.05 8.58 13.57
CA GLN A 118 -3.33 8.34 12.90
C GLN A 118 -4.07 9.68 12.70
N ASN A 119 -3.47 10.56 11.90
CA ASN A 119 -3.98 11.87 11.51
C ASN A 119 -3.70 12.10 10.00
N TYR A 120 -4.15 13.23 9.44
CA TYR A 120 -3.96 13.52 8.01
C TYR A 120 -2.50 13.66 7.58
N PHE A 121 -1.62 14.12 8.48
CA PHE A 121 -0.18 14.15 8.20
C PHE A 121 0.36 12.72 8.06
N GLY A 122 0.01 11.83 8.99
CA GLY A 122 0.41 10.43 8.92
C GLY A 122 -0.16 9.70 7.70
N LEU A 123 -1.33 10.08 7.21
CA LEU A 123 -1.89 9.58 5.95
C LEU A 123 -1.02 9.94 4.74
N VAL A 124 -0.57 11.20 4.66
CA VAL A 124 0.31 11.64 3.56
C VAL A 124 1.63 10.89 3.63
N VAL A 125 2.27 10.83 4.81
CA VAL A 125 3.54 10.12 4.97
C VAL A 125 3.39 8.62 4.69
N PHE A 126 2.31 7.99 5.15
CA PHE A 126 1.96 6.61 4.83
C PHE A 126 1.85 6.41 3.31
N SER A 127 1.14 7.30 2.62
CA SER A 127 0.93 7.20 1.18
C SER A 127 2.24 7.34 0.40
N ILE A 128 3.13 8.24 0.82
CA ILE A 128 4.49 8.39 0.24
C ILE A 128 5.24 7.07 0.43
N ILE A 129 5.32 6.58 1.66
CA ILE A 129 6.10 5.38 1.97
C ILE A 129 5.58 4.17 1.20
N MET A 130 4.26 3.94 1.18
CA MET A 130 3.68 2.78 0.49
C MET A 130 3.84 2.83 -1.03
N THR A 131 3.94 4.02 -1.60
CA THR A 131 4.12 4.21 -3.04
C THR A 131 5.57 4.08 -3.46
N PHE A 132 6.50 4.57 -2.64
CA PHE A 132 7.89 4.73 -3.07
C PHE A 132 8.87 3.77 -2.43
N THR A 133 8.56 3.01 -1.38
CA THR A 133 9.57 2.08 -0.82
C THR A 133 9.61 0.77 -1.59
N ILE A 134 8.52 0.00 -1.57
CA ILE A 134 8.49 -1.33 -2.19
C ILE A 134 8.53 -1.23 -3.73
N PRO A 135 7.70 -0.41 -4.40
CA PRO A 135 7.74 -0.33 -5.87
C PRO A 135 9.11 0.12 -6.42
N VAL A 136 9.77 1.08 -5.77
CA VAL A 136 11.12 1.53 -6.17
C VAL A 136 12.16 0.46 -5.92
N ALA A 137 12.11 -0.25 -4.78
CA ALA A 137 13.02 -1.35 -4.52
C ALA A 137 12.87 -2.48 -5.55
N VAL A 138 11.64 -2.84 -5.92
CA VAL A 138 11.37 -3.83 -6.97
C VAL A 138 11.93 -3.36 -8.31
N PHE A 139 11.65 -2.11 -8.72
CA PHE A 139 12.10 -1.58 -10.00
C PHE A 139 13.63 -1.49 -10.09
N ASN A 140 14.29 -1.01 -9.03
CA ASN A 140 15.75 -0.89 -8.99
C ASN A 140 16.43 -2.26 -9.05
N LEU A 141 15.94 -3.25 -8.29
CA LEU A 141 16.48 -4.62 -8.34
C LEU A 141 16.28 -5.32 -9.70
N GLN A 142 15.32 -4.87 -10.51
CA GLN A 142 15.07 -5.42 -11.85
C GLN A 142 15.91 -4.74 -12.92
N ASN A 143 16.19 -3.45 -12.78
CA ASN A 143 16.77 -2.63 -13.85
C ASN A 143 18.16 -2.08 -13.52
N ASN A 144 18.61 -2.18 -12.27
CA ASN A 144 19.84 -1.61 -11.73
C ASN A 144 19.96 -0.08 -11.91
N TYR A 145 18.84 0.62 -12.09
CA TYR A 145 18.76 2.07 -12.10
C TYR A 145 17.35 2.54 -11.71
N LEU A 146 17.22 3.84 -11.39
CA LEU A 146 15.93 4.47 -11.10
C LEU A 146 15.63 5.58 -12.12
N SER A 147 14.46 5.51 -12.76
CA SER A 147 13.99 6.52 -13.71
C SER A 147 13.10 7.55 -13.02
N THR A 148 13.31 8.84 -13.29
CA THR A 148 12.38 9.90 -12.86
C THR A 148 10.99 9.74 -13.48
N THR A 149 10.92 9.20 -14.70
CA THR A 149 9.65 8.88 -15.37
C THR A 149 8.88 7.79 -14.62
N PHE A 150 9.57 6.80 -14.05
CA PHE A 150 8.93 5.80 -13.19
C PHE A 150 8.31 6.43 -11.95
N LEU A 151 9.03 7.33 -11.28
CA LEU A 151 8.52 8.03 -10.10
C LEU A 151 7.25 8.84 -10.40
N TRP A 152 7.20 9.51 -11.56
CA TRP A 152 5.99 10.20 -11.99
C TRP A 152 4.86 9.25 -12.36
N LYS A 153 5.16 8.08 -12.95
CA LYS A 153 4.16 7.06 -13.23
C LYS A 153 3.48 6.55 -11.96
N LEU A 154 4.14 6.60 -10.80
CA LEU A 154 3.55 6.22 -9.51
C LEU A 154 2.57 7.25 -8.92
N ALA A 155 2.38 8.42 -9.54
CA ALA A 155 1.48 9.47 -9.02
C ALA A 155 0.02 8.99 -8.81
N PRO A 156 -0.60 8.21 -9.72
CA PRO A 156 -1.93 7.66 -9.47
C PRO A 156 -1.95 6.67 -8.30
N LEU A 157 -0.86 5.91 -8.10
CA LEU A 157 -0.75 5.00 -6.95
C LEU A 157 -0.67 5.79 -5.64
N PHE A 158 0.17 6.83 -5.57
CA PHE A 158 0.24 7.74 -4.41
C PHE A 158 -1.12 8.31 -4.05
N THR A 159 -1.79 8.88 -5.04
CA THR A 159 -3.06 9.57 -4.83
C THR A 159 -4.20 8.61 -4.50
N SER A 160 -4.12 7.36 -4.97
CA SER A 160 -5.04 6.29 -4.56
C SER A 160 -4.88 5.92 -3.09
N TYR A 161 -3.64 5.86 -2.55
CA TYR A 161 -3.44 5.63 -1.11
C TYR A 161 -4.01 6.78 -0.28
N VAL A 162 -3.72 8.01 -0.68
CA VAL A 162 -4.22 9.21 0.02
C VAL A 162 -5.75 9.18 0.05
N PHE A 163 -6.41 8.93 -1.07
CA PHE A 163 -7.87 8.92 -1.18
C PHE A 163 -8.54 7.74 -0.47
N LEU A 164 -8.06 6.51 -0.69
CA LEU A 164 -8.74 5.32 -0.18
C LEU A 164 -8.61 5.18 1.34
N TYR A 165 -7.48 5.60 1.91
CA TYR A 165 -7.21 5.42 3.34
C TYR A 165 -7.63 6.61 4.22
N VAL A 166 -8.25 7.67 3.68
CA VAL A 166 -8.80 8.80 4.47
C VAL A 166 -9.62 8.32 5.69
N PRO A 167 -10.58 7.38 5.54
CA PRO A 167 -11.42 6.96 6.67
C PRO A 167 -10.65 6.20 7.77
N SER A 168 -9.44 5.71 7.48
CA SER A 168 -8.62 4.95 8.43
C SER A 168 -7.75 5.86 9.32
N PHE A 169 -7.49 7.10 8.90
CA PHE A 169 -6.61 8.05 9.60
C PHE A 169 -7.33 9.21 10.28
N SER A 170 -8.66 9.32 10.16
CA SER A 170 -9.42 10.35 10.88
C SER A 170 -10.82 9.86 11.28
N HIS A 171 -11.27 10.27 12.46
CA HIS A 171 -12.56 9.89 13.04
C HIS A 171 -13.64 10.97 12.86
N GLN A 172 -13.28 12.16 12.39
CA GLN A 172 -14.23 13.27 12.24
C GLN A 172 -14.95 13.17 10.90
N ARG A 173 -16.23 12.77 10.94
CA ARG A 173 -17.01 12.49 9.73
C ARG A 173 -17.02 13.66 8.75
N GLN A 174 -17.33 14.88 9.20
CA GLN A 174 -17.44 16.07 8.34
C GLN A 174 -16.12 16.40 7.62
N ILE A 175 -15.00 16.41 8.34
CA ILE A 175 -13.69 16.69 7.75
C ILE A 175 -13.29 15.56 6.79
N ASN A 176 -13.61 14.29 7.11
CA ASN A 176 -13.35 13.17 6.21
C ASN A 176 -14.07 13.32 4.86
N GLN A 177 -15.27 13.91 4.83
CA GLN A 177 -16.01 14.13 3.58
C GLN A 177 -15.27 15.13 2.67
N LEU A 178 -14.83 16.23 3.27
CA LEU A 178 -14.09 17.28 2.58
C LEU A 178 -12.73 16.79 2.11
N VAL A 179 -11.98 16.09 2.97
CA VAL A 179 -10.67 15.53 2.62
C VAL A 179 -10.80 14.43 1.57
N SER A 180 -11.79 13.52 1.69
CA SER A 180 -12.06 12.51 0.67
C SER A 180 -12.45 13.13 -0.68
N ALA A 181 -13.21 14.23 -0.68
CA ALA A 181 -13.54 14.96 -1.92
C ALA A 181 -12.29 15.58 -2.57
N ILE A 182 -11.45 16.28 -1.80
CA ILE A 182 -10.22 16.90 -2.30
C ILE A 182 -9.27 15.83 -2.85
N THR A 183 -9.06 14.75 -2.09
CA THR A 183 -8.12 13.67 -2.46
C THR A 183 -8.66 12.81 -3.61
N GLY A 184 -9.97 12.61 -3.68
CA GLY A 184 -10.63 11.97 -4.83
C GLY A 184 -10.52 12.81 -6.10
N ALA A 185 -10.73 14.12 -6.02
CA ALA A 185 -10.51 15.03 -7.15
C ALA A 185 -9.04 15.00 -7.61
N LEU A 186 -8.11 14.97 -6.66
CA LEU A 186 -6.68 14.88 -6.94
C LEU A 186 -6.32 13.56 -7.66
N LEU A 187 -6.91 12.42 -7.23
CA LEU A 187 -6.76 11.14 -7.94
C LEU A 187 -7.35 11.18 -9.35
N VAL A 188 -8.51 11.82 -9.55
CA VAL A 188 -9.08 11.99 -10.90
C VAL A 188 -8.14 12.81 -11.78
N ILE A 189 -7.57 13.90 -11.25
CA ILE A 189 -6.59 14.73 -11.97
C ILE A 189 -5.36 13.90 -12.36
N THR A 190 -4.81 13.08 -11.46
CA THR A 190 -3.65 12.24 -11.80
C THR A 190 -3.97 11.17 -12.84
N ILE A 191 -5.20 10.63 -12.86
CA ILE A 191 -5.66 9.73 -13.92
C ILE A 191 -5.78 10.48 -15.26
N PHE A 192 -6.26 11.72 -15.27
CA PHE A 192 -6.34 12.55 -16.49
C PHE A 192 -4.97 12.92 -17.08
N LEU A 193 -3.91 12.89 -16.29
CA LEU A 193 -2.54 13.07 -16.79
C LEU A 193 -2.03 11.85 -17.58
N GLN A 194 -2.73 10.72 -17.53
CA GLN A 194 -2.46 9.54 -18.35
C GLN A 194 -3.24 9.59 -19.68
N PRO A 195 -2.81 8.84 -20.72
CA PRO A 195 -3.56 8.74 -21.97
C PRO A 195 -5.01 8.32 -21.75
N LEU A 196 -5.94 9.02 -22.40
CA LEU A 196 -7.37 8.80 -22.22
C LEU A 196 -7.82 7.56 -22.99
N THR A 197 -7.97 6.44 -22.28
CA THR A 197 -8.40 5.14 -22.79
C THR A 197 -9.70 4.72 -22.11
N TRP A 198 -10.35 3.67 -22.59
CA TRP A 198 -11.53 3.12 -21.92
C TRP A 198 -11.22 2.68 -20.47
N GLN A 199 -9.97 2.27 -20.19
CA GLN A 199 -9.52 1.87 -18.86
C GLN A 199 -9.47 3.07 -17.90
N THR A 200 -8.92 4.21 -18.33
CA THR A 200 -8.85 5.42 -17.50
C THR A 200 -10.24 6.01 -17.25
N ILE A 201 -11.15 5.95 -18.23
CA ILE A 201 -12.57 6.31 -18.04
C ILE A 201 -13.22 5.39 -16.98
N THR A 202 -13.01 4.09 -17.07
CA THR A 202 -13.55 3.11 -16.11
C THR A 202 -12.98 3.36 -14.70
N ALA A 203 -11.69 3.68 -14.59
CA ALA A 203 -11.06 4.03 -13.33
C ALA A 203 -11.70 5.27 -12.69
N ILE A 204 -11.99 6.32 -13.47
CA ILE A 204 -12.69 7.52 -12.99
C ILE A 204 -14.07 7.18 -12.43
N VAL A 205 -14.84 6.35 -13.13
CA VAL A 205 -16.17 5.91 -12.66
C VAL A 205 -16.06 5.17 -11.32
N ILE A 206 -15.05 4.30 -11.17
CA ILE A 206 -14.80 3.58 -9.91
C ILE A 206 -14.41 4.55 -8.79
N VAL A 207 -13.58 5.55 -9.06
CA VAL A 207 -13.20 6.57 -8.06
C VAL A 207 -14.43 7.33 -7.57
N ILE A 208 -15.30 7.78 -8.48
CA ILE A 208 -16.54 8.48 -8.15
C ILE A 208 -17.47 7.57 -7.33
N ALA A 209 -17.68 6.32 -7.75
CA ALA A 209 -18.49 5.35 -7.03
C ALA A 209 -17.95 5.08 -5.62
N THR A 210 -16.63 5.00 -5.49
CA THR A 210 -15.95 4.80 -4.20
C THR A 210 -16.12 6.01 -3.29
N TRP A 211 -16.03 7.22 -3.83
CA TRP A 211 -16.25 8.45 -3.07
C TRP A 211 -17.67 8.51 -2.48
N PHE A 212 -18.70 8.22 -3.28
CA PHE A 212 -20.09 8.13 -2.79
C PHE A 212 -20.26 7.02 -1.73
N SER A 213 -19.60 5.88 -1.91
CA SER A 213 -19.61 4.78 -0.94
C SER A 213 -18.97 5.19 0.39
N GLN A 214 -17.80 5.84 0.37
CA GLN A 214 -17.13 6.35 1.57
C GLN A 214 -17.97 7.40 2.30
N GLN A 215 -18.67 8.26 1.55
CA GLN A 215 -19.56 9.28 2.12
C GLN A 215 -20.78 8.68 2.84
N SER A 216 -21.35 7.63 2.24
CA SER A 216 -22.56 6.97 2.74
C SER A 216 -22.28 6.05 3.92
N PHE A 217 -21.25 5.21 3.81
CA PHE A 217 -20.98 4.13 4.77
C PHE A 217 -19.84 4.43 5.76
N GLY A 218 -18.98 5.42 5.50
CA GLY A 218 -17.87 5.79 6.37
C GLY A 218 -16.94 4.63 6.71
N ARG A 219 -16.41 4.60 7.95
CA ARG A 219 -15.51 3.54 8.44
C ARG A 219 -16.30 2.28 8.82
N THR A 220 -16.62 1.46 7.83
CA THR A 220 -17.25 0.15 8.06
C THR A 220 -16.25 -0.90 8.53
N ARG A 221 -16.74 -2.02 9.06
CA ARG A 221 -15.90 -3.16 9.49
C ARG A 221 -15.05 -3.77 8.37
N TRP A 222 -15.37 -3.48 7.11
CA TRP A 222 -14.73 -4.02 5.90
C TRP A 222 -13.95 -2.98 5.10
N HIS A 223 -13.88 -1.73 5.59
CA HIS A 223 -13.34 -0.62 4.82
C HIS A 223 -11.93 -0.90 4.28
N LEU A 224 -11.02 -1.46 5.08
CA LEU A 224 -9.65 -1.79 4.63
C LEU A 224 -9.63 -2.83 3.51
N MET A 225 -10.49 -3.84 3.57
CA MET A 225 -10.55 -4.87 2.53
C MET A 225 -11.17 -4.33 1.24
N VAL A 226 -12.23 -3.53 1.35
CA VAL A 226 -12.85 -2.87 0.19
C VAL A 226 -11.86 -1.90 -0.45
N ASN A 227 -11.16 -1.10 0.36
CA ASN A 227 -10.13 -0.17 -0.12
C ASN A 227 -9.01 -0.91 -0.85
N ALA A 228 -8.47 -1.98 -0.27
CA ALA A 228 -7.44 -2.79 -0.93
C ALA A 228 -7.95 -3.42 -2.24
N ALA A 229 -9.17 -3.94 -2.26
CA ALA A 229 -9.77 -4.52 -3.47
C ALA A 229 -9.98 -3.47 -4.58
N VAL A 230 -10.53 -2.30 -4.22
CA VAL A 230 -10.67 -1.17 -5.16
C VAL A 230 -9.31 -0.71 -5.66
N GLN A 231 -8.31 -0.63 -4.78
CA GLN A 231 -6.96 -0.24 -5.17
C GLN A 231 -6.33 -1.23 -6.14
N VAL A 232 -6.50 -2.54 -5.94
CA VAL A 232 -6.08 -3.57 -6.90
C VAL A 232 -6.73 -3.33 -8.27
N VAL A 233 -8.05 -3.12 -8.31
CA VAL A 233 -8.76 -2.87 -9.58
C VAL A 233 -8.25 -1.59 -10.25
N LEU A 234 -8.03 -0.52 -9.48
CA LEU A 234 -7.44 0.72 -10.01
C LEU A 234 -6.04 0.48 -10.56
N MET A 235 -5.20 -0.32 -9.89
CA MET A 235 -3.86 -0.64 -10.40
C MET A 235 -3.92 -1.40 -11.72
N PHE A 236 -4.79 -2.39 -11.86
CA PHE A 236 -4.96 -3.12 -13.12
C PHE A 236 -5.52 -2.28 -14.28
N LEU A 237 -6.20 -1.16 -13.98
CA LEU A 237 -6.72 -0.25 -15.01
C LEU A 237 -5.70 0.82 -15.42
N LEU A 238 -4.75 1.16 -14.54
CA LEU A 238 -3.82 2.29 -14.72
C LEU A 238 -2.39 1.84 -15.08
N TYR A 239 -2.07 0.57 -14.86
CA TYR A 239 -0.81 -0.10 -15.20
C TYR A 239 -1.16 -1.45 -15.84
#